data_AF-A0A838Q7Z4-F1
#
_entry.id   AF-A0A838Q7Z4-F1
#
_cell.length_a   1.000
_cell.length_b   1.000
_cell.length_c   1.000
_cell.angle_alpha   90.00
_cell.angle_beta   90.00
_cell.angle_gamma   90.00
#
_symmetry.space_group_name_H-M   'P 1'
#
loop_
_entity.id
_entity.type
_entity.pdbx_description
1 polymer ?
#
loop_
_entity_poly.entity_id
_entity_poly.type
_entity_poly.pdbx_seq_one_letter_code
_entity_poly.pdbx_strand_id
1 'polypeptide(L)'
;MADYRDEMVSFVKVAPTLEMESSDMGHIKQFLAKAEAPAQFTVPKKLQNYDPIGCRVLRFRGQDVSLVCFKLGDDKLAHLFVTNPKTVRTDGRASAPVFAEEDGWMTATWTEDGQAYLLAVKGDRAAAEKFLETS
;
A
#
# COMPACT_ATOMS: atom_id res chain seq x y z
N MET A 1 3.33 -13.19 -5.23
CA MET A 1 3.22 -12.05 -4.29
C MET A 1 3.54 -12.40 -2.83
N ALA A 2 3.82 -13.67 -2.46
CA ALA A 2 4.16 -14.02 -1.07
C ALA A 2 5.45 -13.32 -0.58
N ASP A 3 6.58 -13.47 -1.28
CA ASP A 3 7.84 -12.80 -0.90
C ASP A 3 7.71 -11.27 -0.82
N TYR A 4 6.93 -10.69 -1.74
CA TYR A 4 6.66 -9.25 -1.72
C TYR A 4 5.89 -8.84 -0.48
N ARG A 5 4.88 -9.62 -0.09
CA ARG A 5 4.08 -9.37 1.10
C ARG A 5 4.93 -9.42 2.36
N ASP A 6 5.69 -10.49 2.55
CA ASP A 6 6.58 -10.67 3.70
C ASP A 6 7.55 -9.48 3.82
N GLU A 7 8.22 -9.11 2.73
CA GLU A 7 9.17 -8.00 2.74
C GLU A 7 8.48 -6.65 3.01
N MET A 8 7.33 -6.36 2.41
CA MET A 8 6.60 -5.11 2.64
C MET A 8 6.07 -5.00 4.07
N VAL A 9 5.56 -6.10 4.64
CA VAL A 9 5.11 -6.14 6.03
C VAL A 9 6.28 -5.89 6.97
N SER A 10 7.49 -6.40 6.66
CA SER A 10 8.68 -6.14 7.47
C SER A 10 8.99 -4.65 7.67
N PHE A 11 8.68 -3.78 6.70
CA PHE A 11 8.88 -2.33 6.78
C PHE A 11 7.89 -1.60 7.70
N VAL A 12 6.74 -2.21 8.00
CA VAL A 12 5.66 -1.58 8.78
C VAL A 12 5.43 -2.24 10.14
N LYS A 13 6.17 -3.31 10.46
CA LYS A 13 6.18 -3.92 11.80
C LYS A 13 6.51 -2.90 12.90
N VAL A 14 7.42 -1.97 12.58
CA VAL A 14 7.70 -0.77 13.37
C VAL A 14 7.12 0.42 12.62
N ALA A 15 6.62 1.45 13.33
CA ALA A 15 6.07 2.65 12.70
C ALA A 15 7.05 3.14 11.61
N PRO A 16 6.64 3.14 10.33
CA PRO A 16 7.57 3.43 9.25
C PRO A 16 8.00 4.89 9.35
N THR A 17 9.30 5.14 9.30
CA THR A 17 9.81 6.51 9.16
C THR A 17 9.35 7.05 7.82
N LEU A 18 8.52 8.08 7.84
CA LEU A 18 8.01 8.74 6.64
C LEU A 18 9.11 9.63 6.06
N GLU A 19 9.29 9.60 4.74
CA GLU A 19 10.21 10.52 4.05
C GLU A 19 9.54 11.86 3.78
N MET A 20 8.22 11.83 3.56
CA MET A 20 7.40 13.01 3.48
C MET A 20 6.12 12.82 4.29
N GLU A 21 5.84 13.76 5.18
CA GLU A 21 4.58 13.86 5.91
C GLU A 21 3.64 14.84 5.22
N SER A 22 2.41 14.42 4.94
CA SER A 22 1.37 15.27 4.37
C SER A 22 0.00 14.62 4.49
N SER A 23 -1.01 15.44 4.73
CA SER A 23 -2.41 15.04 4.63
C SER A 23 -3.01 15.27 3.24
N ASP A 24 -2.23 15.81 2.30
CA ASP A 24 -2.66 16.07 0.93
C ASP A 24 -2.14 15.00 -0.04
N MET A 25 -3.05 14.29 -0.69
CA MET A 25 -2.70 13.22 -1.62
C MET A 25 -2.09 13.71 -2.93
N GLY A 26 -2.40 14.94 -3.36
CA GLY A 26 -1.73 15.59 -4.48
C GLY A 26 -0.26 15.84 -4.19
N HIS A 27 0.06 16.33 -2.98
CA HIS A 27 1.46 16.49 -2.55
C HIS A 27 2.18 15.15 -2.49
N ILE A 28 1.57 14.11 -1.89
CA ILE A 28 2.14 12.75 -1.83
C ILE A 28 2.45 12.22 -3.23
N LYS A 29 1.50 12.27 -4.16
CA LYS A 29 1.73 11.83 -5.53
C LYS A 29 2.83 12.65 -6.22
N GLN A 30 2.90 13.96 -5.97
CA GLN A 30 3.94 14.81 -6.55
C GLN A 30 5.34 14.44 -6.01
N PHE A 31 5.47 14.14 -4.71
CA PHE A 31 6.72 13.68 -4.11
C PHE A 31 7.16 12.33 -4.70
N LEU A 32 6.25 11.35 -4.74
CA LEU A 32 6.53 10.03 -5.31
C LEU A 32 6.94 10.13 -6.78
N ALA A 33 6.27 10.99 -7.56
CA ALA A 33 6.61 11.21 -8.97
C ALA A 33 8.00 11.83 -9.15
N LYS A 34 8.39 12.79 -8.29
CA LYS A 34 9.75 13.37 -8.30
C LYS A 34 10.82 12.35 -7.92
N ALA A 35 10.48 11.37 -7.09
CA ALA A 35 11.35 10.26 -6.71
C ALA A 35 11.33 9.10 -7.74
N GLU A 36 10.65 9.27 -8.88
CA GLU A 36 10.47 8.26 -9.93
C GLU A 36 9.78 6.96 -9.45
N ALA A 37 9.14 7.00 -8.28
CA ALA A 37 8.38 5.90 -7.71
C ALA A 37 6.94 5.88 -8.28
N PRO A 38 6.22 4.74 -8.19
CA PRO A 38 4.82 4.65 -8.60
C PRO A 38 3.94 5.73 -7.97
N ALA A 39 3.49 6.71 -8.77
CA ALA A 39 2.72 7.87 -8.28
C ALA A 39 1.32 8.00 -8.92
N GLN A 40 1.11 7.36 -10.08
CA GLN A 40 -0.16 7.37 -10.80
C GLN A 40 -0.97 6.12 -10.43
N PHE A 41 -1.51 6.11 -9.22
CA PHE A 41 -2.32 5.02 -8.70
C PHE A 41 -3.64 5.50 -8.09
N THR A 42 -4.56 4.56 -7.95
CA THR A 42 -5.87 4.78 -7.36
C THR A 42 -5.83 4.32 -5.90
N VAL A 43 -6.34 5.13 -4.98
CA VAL A 43 -6.53 4.72 -3.59
C VAL A 43 -7.89 4.02 -3.49
N PRO A 44 -8.00 2.84 -2.85
CA PRO A 44 -9.28 2.17 -2.67
C PRO A 44 -10.35 3.12 -2.11
N LYS A 45 -11.56 3.09 -2.67
CA LYS A 45 -12.60 4.10 -2.41
C LYS A 45 -12.92 4.30 -0.93
N LYS A 46 -12.98 3.21 -0.15
CA LYS A 46 -13.22 3.31 1.30
C LYS A 46 -12.02 3.87 2.06
N LEU A 47 -10.80 3.62 1.58
CA LEU A 47 -9.57 4.16 2.17
C LEU A 47 -9.43 5.66 1.90
N GLN A 48 -10.04 6.20 0.84
CA GLN A 48 -10.06 7.64 0.55
C GLN A 48 -10.77 8.48 1.62
N ASN A 49 -11.58 7.86 2.48
CA ASN A 49 -12.24 8.54 3.60
C ASN A 49 -11.31 8.81 4.80
N TYR A 50 -10.05 8.39 4.72
CA TYR A 50 -9.06 8.53 5.77
C TYR A 50 -7.94 9.45 5.32
N ASP A 51 -7.47 10.30 6.24
CA ASP A 51 -6.36 11.20 5.95
C ASP A 51 -5.07 10.39 5.77
N PRO A 52 -4.33 10.62 4.67
CA PRO A 52 -2.96 10.17 4.61
C PRO A 52 -2.14 10.93 5.67
N ILE A 53 -1.10 10.30 6.18
CA ILE A 53 -0.15 10.95 7.08
C ILE A 53 1.20 11.19 6.41
N GLY A 54 1.45 10.50 5.29
CA GLY A 54 2.67 10.65 4.54
C GLY A 54 2.99 9.43 3.68
N CYS A 55 4.18 9.47 3.11
CA CYS A 55 4.67 8.45 2.21
C CYS A 55 6.18 8.23 2.33
N ARG A 56 6.64 7.16 1.70
CA ARG A 56 8.04 6.80 1.56
C ARG A 56 8.24 5.95 0.31
N VAL A 57 9.41 6.05 -0.31
CA VAL A 57 9.85 5.10 -1.32
C VAL A 57 10.61 3.95 -0.67
N LEU A 58 10.14 2.73 -0.93
CA LEU A 58 10.79 1.48 -0.53
C LEU A 58 11.37 0.79 -1.78
N ARG A 59 12.16 -0.25 -1.57
CA ARG A 59 12.72 -1.05 -2.66
C ARG A 59 12.42 -2.53 -2.45
N PHE A 60 12.02 -3.19 -3.52
CA PHE A 60 11.85 -4.63 -3.59
C PHE A 60 12.54 -5.14 -4.85
N ARG A 61 13.54 -6.02 -4.70
CA ARG A 61 14.30 -6.58 -5.84
C ARG A 61 14.83 -5.53 -6.82
N GLY A 62 15.29 -4.40 -6.30
CA GLY A 62 15.82 -3.29 -7.11
C GLY A 62 14.76 -2.50 -7.88
N GLN A 63 13.48 -2.64 -7.54
CA GLN A 63 12.38 -1.84 -8.07
C GLN A 63 11.77 -1.01 -6.94
N ASP A 64 11.38 0.22 -7.26
CA ASP A 64 10.79 1.13 -6.28
C ASP A 64 9.32 0.78 -6.00
N VAL A 65 8.95 0.89 -4.73
CA VAL A 65 7.63 0.62 -4.19
C VAL A 65 7.19 1.86 -3.43
N SER A 66 6.03 2.40 -3.78
CA SER A 66 5.46 3.54 -3.04
C SER A 66 4.71 3.04 -1.84
N LEU A 67 5.07 3.53 -0.64
CA LEU A 67 4.30 3.35 0.59
C LEU A 67 3.54 4.64 0.89
N VAL A 68 2.23 4.53 1.12
CA VAL A 68 1.39 5.60 1.68
C VAL A 68 0.73 5.09 2.96
N CYS A 69 0.84 5.87 4.03
CA CYS A 69 0.24 5.55 5.32
C CYS A 69 -1.01 6.41 5.55
N PHE A 70 -2.06 5.80 6.09
CA PHE A 70 -3.34 6.46 6.41
C PHE A 70 -3.67 6.29 7.89
N LYS A 71 -4.22 7.32 8.52
CA LYS A 71 -4.66 7.28 9.92
C LYS A 71 -6.09 6.74 10.01
N LEU A 72 -6.28 5.65 10.75
CA LEU A 72 -7.58 4.98 10.91
C LEU A 72 -8.33 5.34 12.20
N GLY A 73 -7.68 6.07 13.12
CA GLY A 73 -8.15 6.29 14.50
C GLY A 73 -7.47 5.35 15.51
N ASP A 74 -7.49 5.71 16.80
CA ASP A 74 -6.88 4.96 17.92
C ASP A 74 -5.45 4.46 17.64
N ASP A 75 -4.61 5.34 17.08
CA ASP A 75 -3.22 5.06 16.68
C ASP A 75 -3.04 3.90 15.68
N LYS A 76 -4.12 3.48 15.02
CA LYS A 76 -4.09 2.46 13.96
C LYS A 76 -3.79 3.10 12.62
N LEU A 77 -2.97 2.40 11.83
CA LEU A 77 -2.59 2.80 10.48
C LEU A 77 -3.01 1.75 9.46
N ALA A 78 -3.33 2.22 8.26
CA ALA A 78 -3.33 1.41 7.05
C ALA A 78 -2.11 1.77 6.20
N HIS A 79 -1.46 0.77 5.63
CA HIS A 79 -0.30 0.92 4.76
C HIS A 79 -0.66 0.42 3.37
N LEU A 80 -0.71 1.34 2.41
CA LEU A 80 -0.92 1.03 1.00
C LEU A 80 0.42 1.04 0.29
N PHE A 81 0.78 -0.09 -0.31
CA PHE A 81 1.96 -0.26 -1.12
C PHE A 81 1.56 -0.40 -2.58
N VAL A 82 2.30 0.28 -3.46
CA VAL A 82 2.04 0.26 -4.90
C VAL A 82 3.34 0.03 -5.66
N THR A 83 3.32 -0.91 -6.60
CA THR A 83 4.46 -1.23 -7.45
C THR A 83 4.01 -1.62 -8.87
N ASN A 84 4.96 -1.58 -9.81
CA ASN A 84 4.75 -2.16 -11.13
C ASN A 84 4.41 -3.67 -11.01
N PRO A 85 3.40 -4.19 -11.74
CA PRO A 85 3.07 -5.61 -11.81
C PRO A 85 4.26 -6.55 -12.09
N LYS A 86 5.20 -6.11 -12.92
CA LYS A 86 6.39 -6.89 -13.27
C LYS A 86 7.30 -7.15 -12.06
N THR A 87 7.36 -6.22 -11.11
CA THR A 87 8.11 -6.34 -9.85
C THR A 87 7.69 -7.58 -9.04
N VAL A 88 6.41 -7.90 -9.10
CA VAL A 88 5.79 -9.01 -8.35
C VAL A 88 5.38 -10.19 -9.23
N ARG A 89 5.86 -10.20 -10.48
CA ARG A 89 5.63 -11.26 -11.49
C ARG A 89 4.14 -11.56 -11.73
N THR A 90 3.32 -10.51 -11.77
CA THR A 90 1.91 -10.61 -12.22
C THR A 90 1.75 -10.02 -13.63
N ASP A 91 0.71 -10.43 -14.34
CA ASP A 91 0.45 -10.05 -15.73
C ASP A 91 -0.17 -8.65 -15.88
N GLY A 92 -0.44 -7.97 -14.77
CA GLY A 92 -1.02 -6.62 -14.76
C GLY A 92 -2.53 -6.58 -14.99
N ARG A 93 -3.19 -7.74 -15.17
CA ARG A 93 -4.65 -7.79 -15.29
C ARG A 93 -5.30 -7.57 -13.94
N ALA A 94 -6.45 -6.90 -13.96
CA ALA A 94 -7.24 -6.71 -12.75
C ALA A 94 -7.55 -8.05 -12.09
N SER A 95 -7.43 -8.10 -10.76
CA SER A 95 -7.62 -9.33 -9.99
C SER A 95 -8.41 -9.04 -8.71
N ALA A 96 -9.18 -10.03 -8.25
CA ALA A 96 -9.78 -9.96 -6.92
C ALA A 96 -8.69 -9.90 -5.83
N PRO A 97 -8.93 -9.21 -4.70
CA PRO A 97 -8.00 -9.20 -3.58
C PRO A 97 -7.75 -10.59 -3.00
N VAL A 98 -6.48 -10.94 -2.84
CA VAL A 98 -6.03 -12.14 -2.15
C VAL A 98 -5.55 -11.77 -0.76
N PHE A 99 -6.22 -12.33 0.25
CA PHE A 99 -5.93 -12.04 1.66
C PHE A 99 -4.94 -13.04 2.24
N ALA A 100 -4.08 -12.56 3.13
CA ALA A 100 -3.25 -13.42 3.96
C ALA A 100 -2.83 -12.67 5.24
N GLU A 101 -2.60 -13.45 6.29
CA GLU A 101 -1.97 -12.96 7.51
C GLU A 101 -0.45 -13.11 7.40
N GLU A 102 0.28 -12.08 7.85
CA GLU A 102 1.74 -12.06 7.91
C GLU A 102 2.15 -11.33 9.19
N ASP A 103 2.77 -12.02 10.14
CA ASP A 103 3.25 -11.45 11.42
C ASP A 103 2.23 -10.56 12.16
N GLY A 104 0.96 -11.01 12.23
CA GLY A 104 -0.13 -10.27 12.88
C GLY A 104 -0.68 -9.09 12.09
N TRP A 105 -0.26 -8.92 10.83
CA TRP A 105 -0.85 -8.01 9.87
C TRP A 105 -1.77 -8.79 8.93
N MET A 106 -3.01 -8.32 8.79
CA MET A 106 -3.83 -8.76 7.68
C MET A 106 -3.43 -7.96 6.44
N THR A 107 -3.17 -8.70 5.37
CA THR A 107 -2.82 -8.12 4.08
C THR A 107 -3.84 -8.48 3.02
N ALA A 108 -3.98 -7.61 2.03
CA ALA A 108 -4.71 -7.88 0.80
C ALA A 108 -3.86 -7.44 -0.38
N THR A 109 -3.68 -8.32 -1.37
CA THR A 109 -2.92 -8.03 -2.58
C THR A 109 -3.81 -8.15 -3.80
N TRP A 110 -3.73 -7.19 -4.72
CA TRP A 110 -4.48 -7.21 -5.97
C TRP A 110 -3.75 -6.43 -7.06
N THR A 111 -4.29 -6.46 -8.26
CA THR A 111 -3.86 -5.63 -9.39
C THR A 111 -5.07 -4.85 -9.88
N GLU A 112 -4.88 -3.57 -10.21
CA GLU A 112 -5.92 -2.66 -10.72
C GLU A 112 -5.23 -1.53 -11.48
N ASP A 113 -5.83 -1.01 -12.56
CA ASP A 113 -5.25 0.10 -13.35
C ASP A 113 -3.77 -0.08 -13.76
N GLY A 114 -3.34 -1.32 -14.00
CA GLY A 114 -1.96 -1.64 -14.38
C GLY A 114 -0.93 -1.48 -13.24
N GLN A 115 -1.37 -1.37 -12.00
CA GLN A 115 -0.53 -1.36 -10.79
C GLN A 115 -0.79 -2.59 -9.93
N ALA A 116 0.23 -3.07 -9.24
CA ALA A 116 0.09 -4.10 -8.20
C ALA A 116 0.06 -3.42 -6.82
N TYR A 117 -0.93 -3.80 -6.03
CA TYR A 117 -1.21 -3.23 -4.73
C TYR A 117 -1.01 -4.25 -3.62
N LEU A 118 -0.64 -3.74 -2.45
CA LEU A 118 -0.77 -4.43 -1.18
C LEU A 118 -1.33 -3.45 -0.16
N LEU A 119 -2.39 -3.85 0.54
CA LEU A 119 -2.87 -3.17 1.74
C LEU A 119 -2.44 -4.00 2.94
N ALA A 120 -1.83 -3.39 3.94
CA ALA A 120 -1.54 -4.01 5.24
C ALA A 120 -2.21 -3.20 6.36
N VAL A 121 -2.91 -3.91 7.25
CA VAL A 121 -3.56 -3.37 8.44
C VAL A 121 -3.40 -4.32 9.62
N LYS A 122 -3.36 -3.78 10.84
CA LYS A 122 -3.46 -4.62 12.03
C LYS A 122 -4.89 -5.14 12.20
N GLY A 123 -5.03 -6.43 12.53
CA GLY A 123 -6.31 -7.08 12.78
C GLY A 123 -6.55 -8.28 11.89
N ASP A 124 -7.82 -8.65 11.72
CA ASP A 124 -8.27 -9.81 10.97
C ASP A 124 -8.66 -9.46 9.52
N ARG A 125 -9.21 -10.44 8.79
CA ARG A 125 -9.66 -10.27 7.41
C ARG A 125 -10.68 -9.13 7.27
N ALA A 126 -11.64 -9.05 8.19
CA ALA A 126 -12.65 -8.00 8.17
C ALA A 126 -12.03 -6.60 8.32
N ALA A 127 -10.93 -6.49 9.07
CA ALA A 127 -10.16 -5.25 9.19
C ALA A 127 -9.56 -4.79 7.87
N ALA A 128 -9.15 -5.69 6.97
CA ALA A 128 -8.66 -5.34 5.64
C ALA A 128 -9.81 -5.11 4.65
N GLU A 129 -10.81 -6.00 4.62
CA GLU A 129 -11.95 -5.91 3.70
C GLU A 129 -12.73 -4.61 3.82
N LYS A 130 -12.84 -4.04 5.03
CA LYS A 130 -13.55 -2.78 5.24
C LYS A 130 -12.94 -1.58 4.52
N PHE A 131 -11.67 -1.66 4.10
CA PHE A 131 -10.99 -0.60 3.35
C PHE A 131 -10.97 -0.84 1.84
N LEU A 132 -11.39 -2.02 1.42
CA LEU A 132 -11.44 -2.42 0.03
C LEU A 132 -12.84 -2.18 -0.53
N GLU A 133 -12.86 -1.45 -1.64
CA GLU A 133 -13.93 -1.39 -2.63
C GLU A 133 -13.19 -1.00 -3.91
N THR A 134 -12.61 -2.02 -4.55
CA THR A 134 -12.00 -1.92 -5.88
C THR A 134 -13.11 -1.62 -6.87
N SER A 135 -12.92 -0.61 -7.72
CA SER A 135 -13.98 -0.04 -8.56
C SER A 135 -14.19 -0.83 -9.85
#